data_AF-A0A9E1QT82-F1
#
_entry.id   AF-A0A9E1QT82-F1
#
_cell.length_a   1.000
_cell.length_b   1.000
_cell.length_c   1.000
_cell.angle_alpha   90.00
_cell.angle_beta   90.00
_cell.angle_gamma   90.00
#
_symmetry.space_group_name_H-M   'P 1'
#
loop_
_entity.id
_entity.type
_entity.pdbx_description
1 polymer ?
#
loop_
_entity_poly.entity_id
_entity_poly.type
_entity_poly.pdbx_seq_one_letter_code
_entity_poly.pdbx_strand_id
1 'polypeptide(L)'
;LLVSTVALSIGSDIIERHFTLNKTLEGPDHILSSEPDEMKRLVEISRVIKAILGDGVKRIKSSEYDTMNLQQKSLYALTDISKNQVISRDMLTVKGPSGGILPKYLNIVEGRTAVKDISADYPITWDDI
;
A
#
# COMPACT_ATOMS: atom_id res chain seq x y z
N LEU A 1 -10.71 5.71 26.72
CA LEU A 1 -9.40 5.86 26.05
C LEU A 1 -9.49 6.30 24.57
N LEU A 2 -10.50 5.85 23.81
CA LEU A 2 -10.62 6.11 22.35
C LEU A 2 -10.37 7.57 21.93
N VAL A 3 -11.03 8.55 22.57
CA VAL A 3 -10.90 9.97 22.23
C VAL A 3 -9.44 10.43 22.26
N SER A 4 -8.69 10.03 23.30
CA SER A 4 -7.28 10.37 23.46
C SER A 4 -6.41 9.71 22.39
N THR A 5 -6.70 8.46 22.01
CA THR A 5 -6.00 7.76 20.92
C THR A 5 -6.24 8.44 19.57
N VAL A 6 -7.48 8.85 19.29
CA VAL A 6 -7.83 9.57 18.06
C VAL A 6 -7.12 10.93 18.04
N ALA A 7 -7.12 11.67 19.15
CA ALA A 7 -6.40 12.94 19.27
C ALA A 7 -4.90 12.81 18.92
N LEU A 8 -4.23 11.79 19.46
CA LEU A 8 -2.83 11.49 19.09
C LEU A 8 -2.68 11.18 17.59
N SER A 9 -3.63 10.44 17.00
CA SER A 9 -3.57 10.06 15.58
C SER A 9 -3.73 11.26 14.62
N ILE A 10 -4.42 12.31 15.05
CA ILE A 10 -4.64 13.53 14.25
C ILE A 10 -3.61 14.63 14.56
N GLY A 11 -2.57 14.33 15.35
CA GLY A 11 -1.43 15.22 15.57
C GLY A 11 -1.45 15.99 16.90
N SER A 12 -2.21 15.56 17.90
CA SER A 12 -2.11 16.13 19.25
C SER A 12 -0.75 15.80 19.88
N ASP A 13 -0.05 16.82 20.37
CA ASP A 13 1.22 16.66 21.09
C ASP A 13 1.03 16.37 22.59
N ILE A 14 -0.11 16.76 23.17
CA ILE A 14 -0.39 16.69 24.60
C ILE A 14 -1.77 16.10 24.85
N ILE A 15 -1.81 15.07 25.70
CA ILE A 15 -3.04 14.46 26.20
C ILE A 15 -3.08 14.61 27.72
N GLU A 16 -4.16 15.19 28.22
CA GLU A 16 -4.46 15.27 29.64
C GLU A 16 -5.69 14.42 29.96
N ARG A 17 -5.62 13.67 31.06
CA ARG A 17 -6.72 12.88 31.61
C ARG A 17 -6.57 12.78 33.12
N HIS A 18 -7.70 12.74 33.83
CA HIS A 18 -7.69 12.37 35.24
C HIS A 18 -7.17 10.94 35.44
N PHE A 19 -6.50 10.72 36.57
CA PHE A 19 -5.87 9.45 36.94
C PHE A 19 -6.36 9.00 38.32
N THR A 20 -6.60 7.71 38.48
CA THR A 20 -6.97 7.09 39.75
C THR A 20 -6.25 5.77 39.94
N LEU A 21 -6.03 5.35 41.19
CA LEU A 21 -5.57 3.99 41.49
C LEU A 21 -6.68 2.95 41.35
N ASN A 22 -7.92 3.37 41.57
CA ASN A 22 -9.11 2.53 41.45
C ASN A 22 -10.35 3.42 41.21
N LYS A 23 -11.18 3.09 40.22
CA LYS A 23 -12.40 3.85 39.90
C LYS A 23 -13.53 3.68 40.90
N THR A 24 -13.46 2.68 41.79
CA THR A 24 -14.47 2.41 42.82
C THR A 24 -14.24 3.20 44.11
N LEU A 25 -13.19 4.03 44.18
CA LEU A 25 -12.95 4.90 45.33
C LEU A 25 -14.02 5.98 45.44
N GLU A 26 -14.22 6.47 46.67
CA GLU A 26 -15.18 7.53 46.94
C GLU A 26 -14.74 8.84 46.27
N GLY A 27 -15.66 9.44 45.51
CA GLY A 27 -15.45 10.72 44.85
C GLY A 27 -15.97 10.69 43.42
N PRO A 28 -16.57 11.79 42.93
CA PRO A 28 -17.25 11.83 41.65
C PRO A 28 -16.30 11.63 40.46
N ASP A 29 -15.02 11.98 40.59
CA ASP A 29 -14.06 11.94 39.49
C ASP A 29 -13.40 10.58 39.30
N HIS A 30 -13.44 9.69 40.31
CA HIS A 30 -12.78 8.37 40.21
C HIS A 30 -13.39 7.53 39.09
N ILE A 31 -14.71 7.51 38.94
CA ILE A 31 -15.41 6.74 37.90
C ILE A 31 -15.08 7.19 36.47
N LEU A 32 -14.71 8.46 36.29
CA LEU A 32 -14.37 9.07 35.00
C LEU A 32 -12.86 9.08 34.70
N SER A 33 -12.03 8.79 35.70
CA SER A 33 -10.57 8.79 35.62
C SER A 33 -10.02 7.56 34.90
N SER A 34 -8.73 7.61 34.57
CA SER A 34 -7.98 6.48 34.02
C SER A 34 -7.23 5.73 35.12
N GLU A 35 -7.30 4.41 35.08
CA GLU A 35 -6.54 3.52 35.97
C GLU A 35 -5.09 3.31 35.47
N PRO A 36 -4.20 2.70 36.29
CA PRO A 36 -2.80 2.49 35.94
C PRO A 36 -2.56 1.78 34.60
N ASP A 37 -3.34 0.74 34.30
CA ASP A 37 -3.27 -0.03 33.06
C ASP A 37 -3.73 0.79 31.85
N GLU A 38 -4.83 1.55 32.00
CA GLU A 38 -5.36 2.43 30.97
C GLU A 38 -4.40 3.57 30.63
N MET A 39 -3.79 4.19 31.66
CA MET A 39 -2.79 5.23 31.47
C MET A 39 -1.51 4.68 30.82
N LYS A 40 -1.05 3.50 31.27
CA LYS A 40 0.09 2.81 30.65
C LYS A 40 -0.17 2.53 29.17
N ARG A 41 -1.37 2.08 28.81
CA ARG A 41 -1.76 1.85 27.42
C ARG A 41 -1.72 3.13 26.58
N LEU A 42 -2.15 4.27 27.13
CA LEU A 42 -2.03 5.55 26.42
C LEU A 42 -0.58 5.97 26.18
N VAL A 43 0.30 5.75 27.16
CA VAL A 43 1.73 6.02 27.03
C VAL A 43 2.38 5.11 25.99
N GLU A 44 1.99 3.84 25.93
CA GLU A 44 2.47 2.92 24.89
C GLU A 44 2.02 3.37 23.50
N ILE A 45 0.74 3.74 23.36
CA ILE A 45 0.18 4.27 22.11
C ILE A 45 0.92 5.54 21.67
N SER A 46 1.15 6.50 22.55
CA SER A 46 1.82 7.77 22.19
C SER A 46 3.25 7.57 21.68
N ARG A 47 3.94 6.52 22.14
CA ARG A 47 5.30 6.19 21.68
C ARG A 47 5.32 5.55 20.29
N VAL A 48 4.33 4.71 19.97
CA VAL A 48 4.31 3.97 18.69
C VAL A 48 3.59 4.72 17.58
N ILE A 49 2.64 5.60 17.91
CA ILE A 49 1.75 6.20 16.91
C ILE A 49 2.49 7.03 15.86
N LYS A 50 3.55 7.75 16.25
CA LYS A 50 4.40 8.51 15.33
C LYS A 50 5.08 7.61 14.30
N ALA A 51 5.52 6.42 14.71
CA ALA A 51 6.12 5.45 13.81
C ALA A 51 5.08 4.83 12.86
N ILE A 52 3.86 4.61 13.34
CA ILE A 52 2.74 4.10 12.52
C ILE A 52 2.28 5.12 11.48
N LEU A 53 2.15 6.39 11.85
CA LEU A 53 1.77 7.47 10.94
C LEU A 53 2.83 7.71 9.85
N GLY A 54 4.10 7.47 10.18
CA GLY A 54 5.21 7.70 9.26
C GLY A 54 5.44 9.18 8.99
N ASP A 55 6.00 9.49 7.83
CA ASP A 55 6.35 10.85 7.40
C ASP A 55 5.40 11.43 6.35
N GLY A 56 4.30 10.74 6.06
CA GLY A 56 3.31 11.15 5.06
C GLY A 56 3.77 11.01 3.60
N VAL A 57 5.00 10.54 3.34
CA VAL A 57 5.51 10.40 1.97
C VAL A 57 5.39 8.94 1.54
N LYS A 58 4.53 8.72 0.53
CA LYS A 58 4.33 7.39 -0.07
C LYS A 58 5.57 6.96 -0.85
N ARG A 59 6.18 5.86 -0.43
CA ARG A 59 7.37 5.27 -1.06
C ARG A 59 7.26 3.75 -1.01
N ILE A 60 7.89 3.09 -1.97
CA ILE A 60 8.08 1.64 -1.94
C ILE A 60 9.14 1.32 -0.88
N LYS A 61 8.83 0.37 0.00
CA LYS A 61 9.79 -0.18 0.96
C LYS A 61 10.60 -1.28 0.32
N SER A 62 11.83 -1.48 0.79
CA SER A 62 12.72 -2.53 0.28
C SER A 62 12.07 -3.92 0.31
N SER A 63 11.31 -4.21 1.38
CA SER A 63 10.57 -5.46 1.55
C SER A 63 9.41 -5.65 0.57
N GLU A 64 8.93 -4.58 -0.07
CA GLU A 64 7.84 -4.66 -1.04
C GLU A 64 8.32 -5.05 -2.44
N TYR A 65 9.60 -4.87 -2.77
CA TYR A 65 10.11 -5.15 -4.12
C TYR A 65 9.91 -6.61 -4.54
N ASP A 66 10.14 -7.57 -3.65
CA ASP A 66 9.95 -8.99 -3.98
C ASP A 66 8.50 -9.29 -4.34
N THR A 67 7.56 -8.74 -3.55
CA THR A 67 6.13 -8.92 -3.81
C THR A 67 5.71 -8.20 -5.08
N MET A 68 6.22 -6.98 -5.32
CA MET A 68 5.97 -6.25 -6.55
C MET A 68 6.47 -7.04 -7.77
N ASN A 69 7.70 -7.56 -7.73
CA ASN A 69 8.27 -8.30 -8.84
C ASN A 69 7.47 -9.56 -9.17
N LEU A 70 6.97 -10.26 -8.14
CA LEU A 70 6.23 -11.51 -8.31
C LEU A 70 4.75 -11.30 -8.67
N GLN A 71 4.10 -10.26 -8.14
CA GLN A 71 2.64 -10.11 -8.22
C GLN A 71 2.16 -8.97 -9.10
N GLN A 72 2.99 -7.96 -9.38
CA GLN A 72 2.61 -6.86 -10.25
C GLN A 72 2.30 -7.42 -11.65
N LYS A 73 1.16 -6.98 -12.19
CA LYS A 73 0.73 -7.39 -13.52
C LYS A 73 1.38 -6.50 -14.57
N SER A 74 1.76 -7.10 -15.68
CA SER A 74 2.18 -6.42 -16.90
C SER A 74 1.42 -6.96 -18.11
N LEU A 75 1.61 -6.30 -19.25
CA LEU A 75 1.14 -6.76 -20.54
C LEU A 75 1.98 -7.94 -21.01
N TYR A 76 1.31 -8.95 -21.49
CA TYR A 76 1.88 -10.16 -22.06
C TYR A 76 1.21 -10.45 -23.40
N ALA A 77 1.94 -11.11 -24.29
CA ALA A 77 1.38 -11.60 -25.53
C ALA A 77 0.50 -12.83 -25.23
N LEU A 78 -0.75 -12.81 -25.70
CA LEU A 78 -1.67 -13.95 -25.61
C LEU A 78 -1.36 -15.00 -26.68
N THR A 79 -0.86 -14.55 -27.82
CA THR A 79 -0.46 -15.36 -28.98
C THR A 79 0.91 -14.91 -29.46
N ASP A 80 1.55 -15.67 -30.36
CA ASP A 80 2.75 -15.19 -31.04
C ASP A 80 2.40 -13.94 -31.87
N ILE A 81 3.27 -12.92 -31.82
CA ILE A 81 3.17 -11.67 -32.58
C ILE A 81 4.45 -11.57 -33.42
N SER A 82 4.31 -11.57 -34.74
CA SER A 82 5.45 -11.47 -35.65
C SER A 82 5.96 -10.03 -35.77
N LYS A 83 7.24 -9.90 -36.11
CA LYS A 83 7.84 -8.62 -36.48
C LYS A 83 7.03 -7.95 -37.59
N ASN A 84 6.84 -6.64 -37.46
CA ASN A 84 6.02 -5.77 -38.31
C ASN A 84 4.50 -6.04 -38.27
N GLN A 85 4.02 -6.89 -37.35
CA GLN A 85 2.60 -7.10 -37.14
C GLN A 85 2.02 -5.97 -36.27
N VAL A 86 0.81 -5.49 -36.61
CA VAL A 86 0.07 -4.55 -35.77
C VAL A 86 -0.55 -5.32 -34.60
N ILE A 87 -0.29 -4.85 -33.39
CA ILE A 87 -0.77 -5.44 -32.14
C ILE A 87 -2.22 -5.03 -31.93
N SER A 88 -3.11 -6.00 -31.93
CA SER A 88 -4.53 -5.81 -31.61
C SER A 88 -4.83 -6.19 -30.16
N ARG A 89 -5.99 -5.74 -29.65
CA ARG A 89 -6.42 -5.95 -28.26
C ARG A 89 -6.48 -7.42 -27.85
N ASP A 90 -6.89 -8.28 -28.77
CA ASP A 90 -7.05 -9.73 -28.61
C ASP A 90 -5.72 -10.48 -28.53
N MET A 91 -4.63 -9.88 -29.01
CA MET A 91 -3.26 -10.43 -28.86
C MET A 91 -2.64 -10.09 -27.50
N LEU A 92 -3.32 -9.28 -26.67
CA LEU A 92 -2.80 -8.77 -25.40
C LEU A 92 -3.55 -9.35 -24.20
N THR A 93 -2.79 -9.81 -23.21
CA THR A 93 -3.32 -10.22 -21.90
C THR A 93 -2.59 -9.51 -20.76
N VAL A 94 -3.22 -9.51 -19.58
CA VAL A 94 -2.66 -8.93 -18.36
C VAL A 94 -2.40 -10.05 -17.36
N LYS A 95 -1.13 -10.35 -17.12
CA LYS A 95 -0.73 -11.37 -16.14
C LYS A 95 0.55 -10.96 -15.41
N GLY A 96 0.89 -11.74 -14.38
CA GLY A 96 2.16 -11.59 -13.66
C GLY A 96 3.12 -12.71 -14.09
N PRO A 97 4.39 -12.66 -13.66
CA PRO A 97 5.02 -11.66 -12.80
C PRO A 97 5.23 -10.30 -13.50
N SER A 98 5.86 -9.35 -12.80
CA SER A 98 6.30 -8.10 -13.43
C SER A 98 7.36 -8.38 -14.50
N GLY A 99 7.54 -7.45 -15.43
CA GLY A 99 8.61 -7.55 -16.44
C GLY A 99 8.24 -6.88 -17.77
N GLY A 100 6.96 -6.71 -18.04
CA GLY A 100 6.47 -5.98 -19.21
C GLY A 100 5.96 -4.57 -18.87
N ILE A 101 5.40 -3.93 -19.90
CA ILE A 101 4.69 -2.67 -19.82
C ILE A 101 3.49 -2.79 -18.87
N LEU A 102 3.25 -1.74 -18.06
CA LEU A 102 2.12 -1.73 -17.14
C LEU A 102 0.77 -1.72 -17.88
N PRO A 103 -0.28 -2.40 -17.36
CA PRO A 103 -1.58 -2.49 -18.02
C PRO A 103 -2.27 -1.15 -18.27
N LYS A 104 -1.91 -0.10 -17.52
CA LYS A 104 -2.41 1.27 -17.74
C LYS A 104 -2.02 1.85 -19.11
N TYR A 105 -1.00 1.29 -19.76
CA TYR A 105 -0.55 1.70 -21.09
C TYR A 105 -1.10 0.84 -22.21
N LEU A 106 -2.08 -0.01 -21.94
CA LEU A 106 -2.66 -0.91 -22.93
C LEU A 106 -3.08 -0.19 -24.21
N ASN A 107 -3.77 0.94 -24.08
CA ASN A 107 -4.23 1.74 -25.23
C ASN A 107 -3.08 2.37 -26.03
N ILE A 108 -1.88 2.45 -25.47
CA ILE A 108 -0.68 2.94 -26.18
C ILE A 108 -0.06 1.80 -26.99
N VAL A 109 -0.14 0.56 -26.48
CA VAL A 109 0.41 -0.64 -27.13
C VAL A 109 -0.53 -1.14 -28.24
N GLU A 110 -1.84 -1.05 -28.02
CA GLU A 110 -2.84 -1.37 -29.04
C GLU A 110 -2.67 -0.46 -30.26
N GLY A 111 -2.59 -1.07 -31.45
CA GLY A 111 -2.36 -0.37 -32.71
C GLY A 111 -0.88 -0.07 -33.02
N ARG A 112 0.05 -0.40 -32.12
CA ARG A 112 1.50 -0.33 -32.42
C ARG A 112 1.94 -1.49 -33.28
N THR A 113 3.08 -1.33 -33.94
CA THR A 113 3.68 -2.35 -34.79
C THR A 113 4.86 -2.97 -34.08
N ALA A 114 4.88 -4.29 -33.93
CA ALA A 114 5.98 -4.98 -33.26
C ALA A 114 7.30 -4.82 -34.03
N VAL A 115 8.40 -4.44 -33.35
CA VAL A 115 9.72 -4.27 -33.99
C VAL A 115 10.51 -5.58 -34.07
N LYS A 116 10.07 -6.61 -33.36
CA LYS A 116 10.63 -7.97 -33.34
C LYS A 116 9.54 -9.00 -33.08
N ASP A 117 9.86 -10.28 -33.25
CA ASP A 117 8.96 -11.38 -32.91
C ASP A 117 8.80 -11.46 -31.38
N ILE A 118 7.56 -11.57 -30.91
CA ILE A 118 7.19 -11.71 -29.50
C ILE A 118 6.43 -13.03 -29.36
N SER A 119 6.99 -13.97 -28.59
CA SER A 119 6.33 -15.26 -28.36
C SER A 119 5.11 -15.12 -27.45
N ALA A 120 4.14 -16.02 -27.61
CA ALA A 120 3.05 -16.19 -26.69
C ALA A 120 3.58 -16.37 -25.26
N ASP A 121 2.83 -15.86 -24.28
CA ASP A 121 3.16 -15.90 -22.87
C ASP A 121 4.44 -15.13 -22.45
N TYR A 122 5.03 -14.34 -23.34
CA TYR A 122 6.16 -13.45 -23.03
C TYR A 122 5.69 -12.03 -22.65
N PRO A 123 6.38 -11.35 -21.71
CA PRO A 123 6.05 -9.96 -21.36
C PRO A 123 6.37 -9.03 -22.53
N ILE A 124 5.48 -8.08 -22.80
CA ILE A 124 5.70 -7.05 -23.82
C ILE A 124 6.43 -5.88 -23.18
N THR A 125 7.56 -5.49 -23.76
CA THR A 125 8.40 -4.38 -23.33
C THR A 125 8.37 -3.23 -24.32
N TRP A 126 8.89 -2.07 -23.93
CA TRP A 126 8.99 -0.92 -24.85
C TRP A 126 9.96 -1.16 -26.00
N ASP A 127 10.90 -2.10 -25.86
CA ASP A 127 11.81 -2.49 -26.95
C ASP A 127 11.17 -3.45 -27.95
N ASP A 128 9.90 -3.81 -27.75
CA ASP A 128 9.16 -4.73 -28.62
C ASP A 128 8.22 -3.99 -29.59
N ILE A 129 7.97 -2.68 -29.38
CA ILE A 129 6.92 -1.89 -30.07
C ILE A 129 7.38 -0.50 -30.56
#